data_AF-A0A0D0CXQ2-F1
#
_entry.id   AF-A0A0D0CXQ2-F1
#
_cell.length_a   1.000
_cell.length_b   1.000
_cell.length_c   1.000
_cell.angle_alpha   90.00
_cell.angle_beta   90.00
_cell.angle_gamma   90.00
#
_symmetry.space_group_name_H-M   'P 1'
#
loop_
_entity.id
_entity.type
_entity.pdbx_description
1 polymer ?
#
loop_
_entity_poly.entity_id
_entity_poly.type
_entity_poly.pdbx_seq_one_letter_code
_entity_poly.pdbx_strand_id
1 'polypeptide(L)'
;PWEWMHVFLENIIPALIKLWTGQFKGLDTRHEDYGIVPHIWAEVGEETISAVQDIPAACVHILGNIAKDGGRLMFTAEAWGFWFMYLAPIMLK
;
A
#
# COMPACT_ATOMS: atom_id res chain seq x y z
N PRO A 1 3.55 17.33 -12.08
CA PRO A 1 4.39 16.61 -11.08
C PRO A 1 3.81 16.65 -9.66
N TRP A 2 3.43 17.84 -9.18
CA TRP A 2 2.90 18.04 -7.83
C TRP A 2 1.63 17.22 -7.56
N GLU A 3 0.64 17.32 -8.44
CA GLU A 3 -0.63 16.58 -8.32
C GLU A 3 -0.43 15.06 -8.27
N TRP A 4 0.47 14.52 -9.09
CA TRP A 4 0.73 13.09 -9.10
C TRP A 4 1.45 12.64 -7.83
N MET A 5 2.61 13.23 -7.52
CA MET A 5 3.42 12.74 -6.40
C MET A 5 2.83 13.09 -5.04
N HIS A 6 2.39 14.33 -4.82
CA HIS A 6 1.93 14.76 -3.51
C HIS A 6 0.46 14.47 -3.28
N VAL A 7 -0.40 14.82 -4.24
CA VAL A 7 -1.85 14.60 -4.04
C VAL A 7 -2.16 13.12 -4.18
N PHE A 8 -1.80 12.49 -5.29
CA PHE A 8 -2.17 11.10 -5.51
C PHE A 8 -1.32 10.11 -4.68
N LEU A 9 0.01 10.12 -4.84
CA LEU A 9 0.85 9.09 -4.19
C LEU A 9 0.95 9.25 -2.67
N GLU A 10 1.19 10.45 -2.16
CA GLU A 10 1.37 10.65 -0.71
C GLU A 10 0.07 10.79 0.08
N ASN A 11 -1.04 11.21 -0.54
CA ASN A 11 -2.31 11.41 0.18
C ASN A 11 -3.37 10.37 -0.20
N ILE A 12 -3.65 10.15 -1.48
CA ILE A 12 -4.73 9.25 -1.91
C ILE A 12 -4.37 7.78 -1.64
N ILE A 13 -3.18 7.30 -2.01
CA ILE A 13 -2.82 5.88 -1.81
C ILE A 13 -2.87 5.47 -0.33
N PRO A 14 -2.27 6.23 0.62
CA PRO A 14 -2.39 5.90 2.04
C PRO A 14 -3.82 6.01 2.56
N ALA A 15 -4.65 6.90 2.00
CA ALA A 15 -6.06 6.99 2.34
C ALA A 15 -6.84 5.75 1.88
N LEU A 16 -6.55 5.22 0.69
CA LEU A 16 -7.13 3.98 0.18
C LEU A 16 -6.76 2.77 1.05
N ILE A 17 -5.51 2.67 1.47
CA ILE A 17 -5.08 1.59 2.37
C ILE A 17 -5.82 1.66 3.71
N LYS A 18 -5.98 2.85 4.27
CA LYS A 18 -6.80 3.03 5.48
C LYS A 18 -8.25 2.62 5.23
N LEU A 19 -8.78 2.86 4.03
CA LEU A 19 -10.14 2.49 3.68
C LEU A 19 -10.28 0.96 3.64
N TRP A 20 -9.38 0.28 2.92
CA TRP A 20 -9.37 -1.17 2.81
C TRP A 20 -9.15 -1.87 4.15
N THR A 21 -8.35 -1.29 5.04
CA THR A 21 -8.05 -1.85 6.37
C THR A 21 -9.02 -1.40 7.47
N GLY A 22 -10.08 -0.65 7.12
CA GLY A 22 -11.10 -0.19 8.08
C GLY A 22 -10.64 0.90 9.06
N GLN A 23 -9.51 1.55 8.79
CA GLN A 23 -8.95 2.63 9.62
C GLN A 23 -9.30 4.04 9.10
N PHE A 24 -10.05 4.15 8.00
CA PHE A 24 -10.33 5.44 7.39
C PHE A 24 -11.50 6.16 8.06
N LYS A 25 -11.18 7.17 8.88
CA LYS A 25 -12.14 8.15 9.44
C LYS A 25 -13.36 7.53 10.15
N GLY A 26 -13.22 6.31 10.68
CA GLY A 26 -14.33 5.59 11.33
C GLY A 26 -15.46 5.20 10.38
N LEU A 27 -15.20 5.20 9.07
CA LEU A 27 -16.12 4.68 8.06
C LEU A 27 -15.93 3.16 7.99
N ASP A 28 -17.03 2.44 8.14
CA ASP A 28 -17.11 1.01 7.92
C ASP A 28 -17.42 0.71 6.45
N THR A 29 -17.07 -0.50 6.02
CA THR A 29 -17.42 -1.05 4.70
C THR A 29 -18.93 -1.22 4.52
N ARG A 30 -19.70 -1.22 5.62
CA ARG A 30 -21.15 -1.45 5.67
C ARG A 30 -21.57 -2.66 4.83
N HIS A 31 -22.02 -2.39 3.61
CA HIS A 31 -22.64 -3.34 2.69
C HIS A 31 -21.73 -3.73 1.54
N GLU A 32 -20.56 -3.09 1.40
CA GLU A 32 -19.65 -3.26 0.29
C GLU A 32 -18.45 -4.12 0.70
N ASP A 33 -17.98 -4.97 -0.22
CA ASP A 33 -16.95 -5.98 0.05
C ASP A 33 -15.54 -5.51 -0.36
N TYR A 34 -15.19 -4.25 -0.08
CA TYR A 34 -13.86 -3.70 -0.38
C TYR A 34 -12.89 -3.75 0.81
N GLY A 35 -13.31 -4.34 1.93
CA GLY A 35 -12.52 -4.45 3.15
C GLY A 35 -11.58 -5.65 3.10
N ILE A 36 -10.30 -5.42 3.33
CA ILE A 36 -9.30 -6.48 3.44
C ILE A 36 -9.22 -6.91 4.91
N VAL A 37 -9.49 -8.19 5.16
CA VAL A 37 -9.40 -8.75 6.50
C VAL A 37 -7.95 -8.67 7.04
N PRO A 38 -7.74 -8.45 8.35
CA PRO A 38 -6.41 -8.13 8.88
C PRO A 38 -5.32 -9.17 8.61
N HIS A 39 -5.68 -10.47 8.58
CA HIS A 39 -4.70 -11.53 8.32
C HIS A 39 -4.22 -11.55 6.86
N ILE A 40 -5.11 -11.28 5.90
CA ILE A 40 -4.75 -11.14 4.48
C ILE A 40 -3.91 -9.88 4.27
N TRP A 41 -4.26 -8.77 4.93
CA TRP A 41 -3.43 -7.56 4.84
C TRP A 41 -2.02 -7.77 5.41
N ALA A 42 -1.89 -8.55 6.48
CA ALA A 42 -0.59 -8.93 7.03
C ALA A 42 0.21 -9.80 6.04
N GLU A 43 -0.43 -10.73 5.34
CA GLU A 43 0.18 -11.54 4.28
C GLU A 43 0.69 -10.68 3.12
N VAL A 44 -0.11 -9.73 2.64
CA VAL A 44 0.30 -8.73 1.63
C VAL A 44 1.55 -7.95 2.08
N GLY A 45 1.63 -7.64 3.39
CA GLY A 45 2.79 -7.01 4.01
C GLY A 45 4.08 -7.82 3.86
N GLU A 46 4.01 -9.13 4.11
CA GLU A 46 5.15 -10.05 3.99
C GLU A 46 5.48 -10.35 2.53
N GLU A 47 4.48 -10.54 1.67
CA GLU A 47 4.67 -10.70 0.23
C GLU A 47 5.35 -9.48 -0.40
N THR A 48 5.03 -8.27 0.06
CA THR A 48 5.69 -7.04 -0.40
C THR A 48 7.19 -7.07 -0.10
N ILE A 49 7.58 -7.51 1.10
CA ILE A 49 9.00 -7.65 1.48
C ILE A 49 9.67 -8.74 0.64
N SER A 50 9.00 -9.88 0.46
CA SER A 50 9.56 -10.99 -0.32
C SER A 50 9.76 -10.57 -1.78
N ALA A 51 8.77 -9.92 -2.40
CA ALA A 51 8.83 -9.51 -3.79
C ALA A 51 9.97 -8.50 -4.04
N VAL A 52 10.18 -7.55 -3.14
CA VAL A 52 11.23 -6.53 -3.34
C VAL A 52 12.66 -7.10 -3.25
N GLN A 53 12.86 -8.28 -2.64
CA GLN A 53 14.16 -8.95 -2.63
C GLN A 53 14.59 -9.44 -4.02
N ASP A 54 13.61 -9.75 -4.87
CA ASP A 54 13.84 -10.20 -6.25
C ASP A 54 13.85 -9.05 -7.27
N ILE A 55 13.51 -7.82 -6.85
CA ILE A 55 13.45 -6.64 -7.71
C ILE A 55 14.80 -5.92 -7.64
N PRO A 56 15.46 -5.64 -8.79
CA PRO A 56 16.69 -4.87 -8.80
C PRO A 56 16.51 -3.48 -8.18
N ALA A 57 17.49 -3.06 -7.37
CA ALA A 57 17.48 -1.74 -6.73
C ALA A 57 17.44 -0.55 -7.71
N ALA A 58 17.68 -0.79 -9.01
CA ALA A 58 17.51 0.20 -10.07
C ALA A 58 16.04 0.53 -10.36
N CYS A 59 15.09 -0.32 -9.94
CA CYS A 59 13.67 -0.13 -10.17
C CYS A 59 12.98 0.60 -9.01
N VAL A 60 13.32 0.23 -7.77
CA VAL A 60 12.76 0.84 -6.55
C VAL A 60 13.73 0.61 -5.39
N HIS A 61 13.75 1.53 -4.42
CA HIS A 61 14.41 1.29 -3.15
C HIS A 61 13.70 0.17 -2.37
N ILE A 62 14.39 -0.43 -1.38
CA ILE A 62 13.82 -1.50 -0.55
C ILE A 62 12.50 -1.02 0.08
N LEU A 63 11.43 -1.78 -0.18
CA LEU A 63 10.12 -1.57 0.39
C LEU A 63 9.98 -2.34 1.71
N GLY A 64 9.54 -1.65 2.76
CA GLY A 64 9.25 -2.27 4.05
C GLY A 64 7.88 -2.98 4.06
N ASN A 65 7.55 -3.58 5.21
CA ASN A 65 6.22 -4.16 5.40
C ASN A 65 5.13 -3.07 5.36
N ILE A 66 4.29 -3.08 4.33
CA ILE A 66 3.21 -2.10 4.14
C ILE A 66 2.07 -2.22 5.17
N ALA A 67 1.94 -3.38 5.82
CA ALA A 67 0.94 -3.63 6.84
C ALA A 67 1.32 -3.07 8.22
N LYS A 68 2.61 -2.80 8.45
CA LYS A 68 3.10 -2.17 9.70
C LYS A 68 2.95 -0.64 9.63
N ASP A 69 2.34 -0.04 10.65
CA ASP A 69 2.09 1.41 10.75
C ASP A 69 1.50 2.05 9.47
N GLY A 70 0.71 1.26 8.71
CA GLY A 70 0.10 1.65 7.44
C GLY A 70 1.10 2.09 6.35
N GLY A 71 2.33 1.57 6.37
CA GLY A 71 3.41 1.91 5.44
C GLY A 71 3.95 3.34 5.54
N ARG A 72 3.33 4.20 6.36
CA ARG A 72 3.49 5.65 6.30
C ARG A 72 4.84 6.16 6.79
N LEU A 73 5.50 5.41 7.67
CA LEU A 73 6.82 5.77 8.19
C LEU A 73 7.96 5.39 7.24
N MET A 74 7.72 4.49 6.28
CA MET A 74 8.76 3.90 5.45
C MET A 74 8.59 4.19 3.96
N PHE A 75 7.39 4.58 3.51
CA PHE A 75 7.10 4.78 2.08
C PHE A 75 7.16 6.26 1.70
N THR A 76 8.07 6.57 0.77
CA THR A 76 8.11 7.82 0.02
C THR A 76 7.04 7.83 -1.08
N ALA A 77 6.80 8.99 -1.72
CA ALA A 77 5.90 9.08 -2.88
C ALA A 77 6.26 8.05 -3.97
N GLU A 78 7.54 7.88 -4.28
CA GLU A 78 8.03 6.89 -5.25
C GLU A 78 7.69 5.46 -4.84
N ALA A 79 7.93 5.10 -3.57
CA ALA A 79 7.60 3.78 -3.03
C ALA A 79 6.09 3.48 -3.12
N TRP A 80 5.25 4.48 -2.79
CA TRP A 80 3.80 4.38 -2.95
C TRP A 80 3.40 4.15 -4.40
N GLY A 81 3.99 4.90 -5.32
CA GLY A 81 3.74 4.75 -6.76
C GLY A 81 4.14 3.38 -7.27
N PHE A 82 5.34 2.90 -6.92
CA PHE A 82 5.83 1.61 -7.37
C PHE A 82 4.95 0.47 -6.85
N TRP A 83 4.65 0.46 -5.54
CA TRP A 83 3.81 -0.57 -4.95
C TRP A 83 2.42 -0.57 -5.59
N PHE A 84 1.78 0.59 -5.72
CA PHE A 84 0.42 0.68 -6.26
C PHE A 84 0.33 0.31 -7.74
N MET A 85 1.32 0.67 -8.56
CA MET A 85 1.29 0.38 -10.00
C MET A 85 1.68 -1.06 -10.33
N TYR A 86 2.61 -1.66 -9.58
CA TYR A 86 3.23 -2.93 -9.97
C TYR A 86 2.93 -4.09 -9.01
N LEU A 87 2.81 -3.83 -7.70
CA LEU A 87 2.65 -4.89 -6.70
C LEU A 87 1.17 -5.08 -6.33
N ALA A 88 0.46 -4.01 -6.02
CA ALA A 88 -0.93 -4.03 -5.57
C ALA A 88 -1.88 -4.78 -6.54
N PRO A 89 -1.80 -4.62 -7.88
CA PRO A 89 -2.69 -5.34 -8.80
C PRO A 89 -2.48 -6.85 -8.82
N ILE A 90 -1.36 -7.33 -8.30
CA ILE A 90 -1.03 -8.76 -8.22
C ILE A 90 -1.40 -9.31 -6.85
N MET A 91 -1.08 -8.57 -5.79
CA MET A 91 -1.30 -8.96 -4.39
C MET A 91 -2.77 -8.82 -3.93
N LEU A 92 -3.56 -7.94 -4.57
CA LEU A 92 -4.96 -7.67 -4.19
C LEU A 92 -5.98 -8.35 -5.11
N LYS A 93 -5.63 -9.48 -5.72
CA LYS A 93 -6.51 -10.23 -6.62
C LYS A 93 -7.55 -11.07 -5.88
#